data_AF-A0A9D6JC36-F1
#
_entry.id   AF-A0A9D6JC36-F1
#
_cell.length_a   1.000
_cell.length_b   1.000
_cell.length_c   1.000
_cell.angle_alpha   90.00
_cell.angle_beta   90.00
_cell.angle_gamma   90.00
#
_symmetry.space_group_name_H-M   'P 1'
#
loop_
_entity.id
_entity.type
_entity.pdbx_description
1 polymer ?
#
loop_
_entity_poly.entity_id
_entity_poly.type
_entity_poly.pdbx_seq_one_letter_code
_entity_poly.pdbx_strand_id
1 'polypeptide(L)'
;MERLFVYARFGLAVVFGVGVPVLQALAMDSSYPSTTPAPTVAVAVSSDADFDGITDTKDTYKNDHDNDGKKDSVDTDDDNDGISDAKDGAKKFDHDNDGTRDDKDDDDDNDGIKDAKDKNKQFDHDNDGKRDDRDDDDDGDGTKDSKDAYPFDHDNDKSRDDRDTDDDNDGVRDSSDRYPFDHDNDGVRDSRDSDDDNDGVNDTTDGAKKYDHDNDGTRDDRDTDDDDDGLEDDEDDNPFDFDNDGSRDDRDDDDDNDGLDDDEDDNPFDFDNDDLDDDEDSDGDGAPDDEDANALNSRIR
;
A
#
# COMPACT_ATOMS: atom_id res chain seq x y z
N MET A 1 -67.12 18.61 12.65
CA MET A 1 -68.08 17.55 13.00
C MET A 1 -67.25 16.36 13.45
N GLU A 2 -67.16 16.13 14.76
CA GLU A 2 -67.86 15.01 15.44
C GLU A 2 -67.36 13.64 14.91
N ARG A 3 -66.77 12.71 15.67
CA ARG A 3 -67.06 12.32 17.06
C ARG A 3 -65.90 11.62 17.78
N LEU A 4 -65.84 11.97 19.05
CA LEU A 4 -65.30 11.29 20.20
C LEU A 4 -65.93 9.88 20.39
N PHE A 5 -65.13 8.86 20.69
CA PHE A 5 -65.59 7.71 21.48
C PHE A 5 -64.57 7.39 22.58
N VAL A 6 -65.00 7.68 23.80
CA VAL A 6 -64.40 7.25 25.06
C VAL A 6 -65.04 5.92 25.43
N TYR A 7 -64.23 4.93 25.77
CA TYR A 7 -64.61 3.91 26.74
C TYR A 7 -63.44 3.68 27.70
N ALA A 8 -63.67 4.02 28.96
CA ALA A 8 -62.87 3.58 30.09
C ALA A 8 -63.60 2.41 30.77
N ARG A 9 -62.86 1.41 31.28
CA ARG A 9 -62.85 1.02 32.71
C ARG A 9 -62.03 -0.27 32.98
N PHE A 10 -61.03 -0.11 33.85
CA PHE A 10 -60.54 -0.95 34.96
C PHE A 10 -60.20 -2.45 34.79
N GLY A 11 -58.98 -2.82 35.21
CA GLY A 11 -58.67 -4.17 35.69
C GLY A 11 -57.17 -4.48 35.81
N LEU A 12 -56.69 -4.58 37.05
CA LEU A 12 -55.32 -4.83 37.54
C LEU A 12 -54.84 -6.31 37.34
N ALA A 13 -53.58 -6.51 36.95
CA ALA A 13 -52.61 -7.58 37.37
C ALA A 13 -51.43 -7.65 36.35
N VAL A 14 -50.18 -7.22 36.63
CA VAL A 14 -49.09 -7.77 37.47
C VAL A 14 -48.13 -8.72 36.70
N VAL A 15 -46.85 -8.27 36.62
CA VAL A 15 -45.53 -8.88 36.25
C VAL A 15 -45.29 -9.36 34.80
N PHE A 16 -44.10 -9.29 34.16
CA PHE A 16 -42.67 -8.99 34.49
C PHE A 16 -42.08 -8.09 33.37
N GLY A 17 -41.23 -7.09 33.65
CA GLY A 17 -39.75 -7.17 33.55
C GLY A 17 -39.29 -7.31 32.09
N VAL A 18 -38.60 -6.37 31.43
CA VAL A 18 -37.44 -5.58 31.83
C VAL A 18 -37.37 -4.29 30.98
N GLY A 19 -37.14 -3.16 31.64
CA GLY A 19 -36.87 -1.87 31.01
C GLY A 19 -35.38 -1.55 31.05
N VAL A 20 -34.91 -0.89 29.99
CA VAL A 20 -33.63 -0.21 29.88
C VAL A 20 -33.68 1.10 30.68
N PRO A 21 -32.67 1.47 31.48
CA PRO A 21 -32.45 2.87 31.87
C PRO A 21 -31.10 3.36 31.29
N VAL A 22 -31.08 4.34 30.39
CA VAL A 22 -31.00 5.79 30.64
C VAL A 22 -30.03 6.15 31.78
N LEU A 23 -28.82 6.60 31.41
CA LEU A 23 -27.86 7.26 32.30
C LEU A 23 -28.43 8.61 32.77
N GLN A 24 -28.54 8.79 34.09
CA GLN A 24 -28.74 10.09 34.70
C GLN A 24 -27.63 10.31 35.73
N ALA A 25 -26.80 11.32 35.48
CA ALA A 25 -25.74 11.77 36.36
C ALA A 25 -26.31 12.37 37.65
N LEU A 26 -25.71 12.04 38.80
CA LEU A 26 -25.91 12.72 40.08
C LEU A 26 -24.57 12.87 40.80
N ALA A 27 -24.36 14.09 41.30
CA ALA A 27 -23.11 14.62 41.81
C ALA A 27 -22.71 14.12 43.22
N MET A 28 -21.45 14.41 43.52
CA MET A 28 -20.60 14.16 44.68
C MET A 28 -21.24 14.26 46.09
N ASP A 29 -20.83 13.36 46.98
CA ASP A 29 -20.58 13.68 48.40
C ASP A 29 -19.41 12.85 48.96
N SER A 30 -18.61 13.49 49.80
CA SER A 30 -17.32 13.10 50.36
C SER A 30 -17.48 12.47 51.73
N SER A 31 -17.02 11.24 51.90
CA SER A 31 -16.27 10.74 53.07
C SER A 31 -16.22 9.20 53.10
N TYR A 32 -15.10 8.65 53.60
CA TYR A 32 -14.72 7.24 53.84
C TYR A 32 -13.78 6.59 52.80
N PRO A 33 -12.58 6.13 53.21
CA PRO A 33 -11.74 5.27 52.37
C PRO A 33 -12.27 3.83 52.41
N SER A 34 -12.88 3.35 51.32
CA SER A 34 -13.27 1.95 51.14
C SER A 34 -12.18 1.20 50.39
N THR A 35 -11.49 0.28 51.08
CA THR A 35 -10.44 -0.60 50.54
C THR A 35 -11.02 -1.83 49.83
N THR A 36 -11.87 -1.62 48.84
CA THR A 36 -12.37 -2.70 47.97
C THR A 36 -12.00 -2.37 46.53
N PRO A 37 -11.13 -3.14 45.86
CA PRO A 37 -10.92 -2.96 44.43
C PRO A 37 -12.26 -3.15 43.71
N ALA A 38 -12.55 -2.24 42.77
CA ALA A 38 -13.66 -2.39 41.84
C ALA A 38 -13.52 -3.73 41.10
N PRO A 39 -14.61 -4.44 40.78
CA PRO A 39 -14.51 -5.60 39.90
C PRO A 39 -13.97 -5.12 38.56
N THR A 40 -12.75 -5.52 38.23
CA THR A 40 -12.24 -5.47 36.87
C THR A 40 -13.20 -6.29 36.02
N VAL A 41 -13.91 -5.62 35.11
CA VAL A 41 -14.49 -6.29 33.96
C VAL A 41 -13.28 -6.72 33.15
N ALA A 42 -12.84 -7.97 33.35
CA ALA A 42 -11.94 -8.60 32.40
C ALA A 42 -12.70 -8.66 31.08
N VAL A 43 -12.38 -7.76 30.17
CA VAL A 43 -12.58 -8.04 28.75
C VAL A 43 -11.80 -9.33 28.53
N ALA A 44 -12.50 -10.41 28.19
CA ALA A 44 -11.83 -11.59 27.69
C ALA A 44 -11.17 -11.12 26.39
N VAL A 45 -9.89 -10.77 26.46
CA VAL A 45 -8.98 -10.92 25.33
C VAL A 45 -9.12 -12.40 24.99
N SER A 46 -9.86 -12.67 23.92
CA SER A 46 -9.81 -13.97 23.30
C SER A 46 -8.35 -14.23 23.00
N SER A 47 -7.84 -15.36 23.47
CA SER A 47 -6.49 -15.76 23.13
C SER A 47 -6.37 -15.88 21.62
N ASP A 48 -5.17 -15.61 21.16
CA ASP A 48 -4.70 -15.73 19.80
C ASP A 48 -3.34 -16.43 19.99
N ALA A 49 -3.21 -17.64 19.49
CA ALA A 49 -2.15 -18.56 19.91
C ALA A 49 -0.93 -18.47 18.98
N ASP A 50 -1.24 -18.26 17.72
CA ASP A 50 -0.43 -18.09 16.52
C ASP A 50 -0.19 -16.63 16.20
N PHE A 51 -1.03 -15.70 16.67
CA PHE A 51 -0.94 -14.27 16.33
C PHE A 51 -1.27 -13.98 14.87
N ASP A 52 -2.11 -14.82 14.26
CA ASP A 52 -2.51 -14.76 12.85
C ASP A 52 -3.67 -13.77 12.59
N GLY A 53 -3.95 -12.88 13.54
CA GLY A 53 -5.10 -11.98 13.54
C GLY A 53 -6.46 -12.62 13.84
N ILE A 54 -6.54 -13.96 13.94
CA ILE A 54 -7.78 -14.71 14.13
C ILE A 54 -7.82 -15.32 15.53
N THR A 55 -8.69 -14.75 16.36
CA THR A 55 -8.91 -15.26 17.72
C THR A 55 -9.15 -16.78 17.77
N ASP A 56 -8.55 -17.47 18.75
CA ASP A 56 -8.62 -18.93 19.01
C ASP A 56 -10.05 -19.53 18.94
N THR A 57 -11.07 -18.73 19.23
CA THR A 57 -12.47 -19.19 19.27
C THR A 57 -13.13 -19.23 17.89
N LYS A 58 -12.55 -18.53 16.92
CA LYS A 58 -13.01 -18.41 15.53
C LYS A 58 -12.04 -19.07 14.56
N ASP A 59 -10.78 -19.16 14.96
CA ASP A 59 -9.73 -19.82 14.23
C ASP A 59 -10.00 -21.34 14.16
N THR A 60 -10.01 -21.82 12.91
CA THR A 60 -10.24 -23.22 12.56
C THR A 60 -8.94 -24.04 12.61
N TYR A 61 -7.80 -23.37 12.43
CA TYR A 61 -6.50 -23.95 12.19
C TYR A 61 -5.47 -23.78 13.30
N LYS A 62 -5.69 -23.08 14.40
CA LYS A 62 -4.92 -23.11 15.67
C LYS A 62 -3.47 -23.55 15.55
N ASN A 63 -2.56 -22.59 15.73
CA ASN A 63 -1.14 -22.70 15.42
C ASN A 63 -0.97 -22.97 13.91
N ASP A 64 -1.47 -22.03 13.12
CA ASP A 64 -1.35 -21.90 11.65
C ASP A 64 -1.04 -20.43 11.37
N HIS A 65 0.21 -20.05 11.61
CA HIS A 65 0.65 -18.66 11.73
C HIS A 65 0.45 -17.87 10.43
N ASP A 66 0.90 -18.42 9.31
CA ASP A 66 0.64 -17.95 7.94
C ASP A 66 -0.79 -18.22 7.41
N ASN A 67 -1.72 -18.74 8.22
CA ASN A 67 -3.10 -19.04 7.84
C ASN A 67 -3.31 -19.83 6.51
N ASP A 68 -2.31 -20.60 6.07
CA ASP A 68 -2.34 -21.28 4.77
C ASP A 68 -3.20 -22.58 4.78
N GLY A 69 -3.67 -22.94 5.98
CA GLY A 69 -4.51 -24.10 6.23
C GLY A 69 -3.72 -25.38 6.53
N LYS A 70 -2.41 -25.29 6.67
CA LYS A 70 -1.59 -26.31 7.32
C LYS A 70 -1.54 -25.96 8.81
N LYS A 71 -0.42 -26.14 9.47
CA LYS A 71 -0.27 -25.96 10.92
C LYS A 71 1.22 -25.89 11.10
N ASP A 72 1.71 -24.98 11.94
CA ASP A 72 3.15 -24.77 12.16
C ASP A 72 3.91 -26.08 12.48
N SER A 73 3.22 -27.02 13.14
CA SER A 73 3.80 -28.33 13.48
C SER A 73 4.14 -29.25 12.30
N VAL A 74 3.58 -28.98 11.12
CA VAL A 74 3.72 -29.77 9.88
C VAL A 74 3.99 -28.91 8.67
N ASP A 75 3.91 -27.59 8.79
CA ASP A 75 4.41 -26.69 7.76
C ASP A 75 5.92 -26.82 7.59
N THR A 76 6.39 -26.34 6.45
CA THR A 76 7.80 -26.18 6.14
C THR A 76 8.22 -24.73 6.05
N ASP A 77 7.25 -23.81 5.99
CA ASP A 77 7.32 -22.36 6.16
C ASP A 77 6.15 -22.01 7.09
N ASP A 78 6.44 -21.61 8.33
CA ASP A 78 5.40 -21.28 9.31
C ASP A 78 4.81 -19.87 9.05
N ASP A 79 5.55 -18.99 8.38
CA ASP A 79 5.23 -17.60 8.04
C ASP A 79 5.25 -17.31 6.53
N ASN A 80 5.49 -18.28 5.65
CA ASN A 80 5.51 -18.07 4.18
C ASN A 80 6.39 -16.92 3.64
N ASP A 81 7.42 -16.51 4.37
CA ASP A 81 8.41 -15.49 3.98
C ASP A 81 9.39 -15.93 2.85
N GLY A 82 9.13 -17.09 2.23
CA GLY A 82 9.97 -17.75 1.24
C GLY A 82 11.20 -18.48 1.80
N ILE A 83 11.43 -18.50 3.11
CA ILE A 83 12.58 -19.09 3.80
C ILE A 83 12.16 -20.20 4.77
N SER A 84 12.04 -21.43 4.23
CA SER A 84 11.76 -22.63 5.04
C SER A 84 12.28 -22.64 6.50
N ASP A 85 11.45 -23.04 7.48
CA ASP A 85 11.74 -23.05 8.93
C ASP A 85 13.10 -23.66 9.31
N ALA A 86 13.53 -24.66 8.53
CA ALA A 86 14.78 -25.37 8.74
C ALA A 86 16.02 -24.51 8.51
N LYS A 87 15.90 -23.47 7.67
CA LYS A 87 16.94 -22.48 7.38
C LYS A 87 16.75 -21.23 8.21
N ASP A 88 15.50 -20.88 8.47
CA ASP A 88 15.16 -19.61 9.08
C ASP A 88 15.24 -19.65 10.62
N GLY A 89 14.72 -20.72 11.22
CA GLY A 89 14.99 -21.12 12.59
C GLY A 89 14.22 -20.31 13.66
N ALA A 90 14.71 -19.12 14.00
CA ALA A 90 14.12 -18.28 15.04
C ALA A 90 13.19 -17.19 14.48
N LYS A 91 13.25 -16.96 13.18
CA LYS A 91 12.54 -15.96 12.40
C LYS A 91 11.32 -16.54 11.69
N LYS A 92 10.98 -17.82 11.85
CA LYS A 92 9.84 -18.48 11.15
C LYS A 92 8.45 -18.00 11.59
N PHE A 93 8.40 -16.83 12.20
CA PHE A 93 7.22 -16.13 12.64
C PHE A 93 7.50 -14.62 12.47
N ASP A 94 8.22 -14.25 11.40
CA ASP A 94 8.79 -12.92 11.05
C ASP A 94 8.50 -12.73 9.55
N HIS A 95 7.22 -12.57 9.21
CA HIS A 95 6.70 -12.70 7.84
C HIS A 95 7.38 -11.74 6.86
N ASP A 96 7.52 -10.46 7.23
CA ASP A 96 8.25 -9.46 6.46
C ASP A 96 9.79 -9.55 6.56
N ASN A 97 10.35 -10.39 7.43
CA ASN A 97 11.77 -10.54 7.71
C ASN A 97 12.53 -9.35 8.36
N ASP A 98 11.84 -8.32 8.89
CA ASP A 98 12.45 -7.11 9.48
C ASP A 98 13.28 -7.41 10.76
N GLY A 99 13.07 -8.59 11.36
CA GLY A 99 13.72 -9.10 12.56
C GLY A 99 12.93 -8.92 13.86
N THR A 100 11.68 -8.51 13.80
CA THR A 100 10.81 -8.17 14.93
C THR A 100 9.92 -9.32 15.40
N ARG A 101 9.58 -10.33 14.61
CA ARG A 101 8.60 -11.38 14.95
C ARG A 101 7.21 -10.80 15.21
N ASP A 102 6.27 -11.22 14.39
CA ASP A 102 4.88 -10.80 14.23
C ASP A 102 4.12 -10.64 15.56
N ASP A 103 4.38 -11.51 16.55
CA ASP A 103 3.77 -11.38 17.88
C ASP A 103 4.12 -10.08 18.64
N LYS A 104 5.08 -9.31 18.12
CA LYS A 104 5.50 -8.00 18.60
C LYS A 104 5.67 -6.98 17.47
N ASP A 105 5.40 -7.36 16.23
CA ASP A 105 5.29 -6.39 15.15
C ASP A 105 3.98 -5.61 15.30
N ASP A 106 3.91 -4.46 14.65
CA ASP A 106 2.65 -3.78 14.40
C ASP A 106 2.29 -3.62 12.92
N ASP A 107 3.11 -4.16 12.01
CA ASP A 107 2.93 -4.38 10.56
C ASP A 107 3.58 -5.73 10.18
N ASP A 108 2.86 -6.85 10.23
CA ASP A 108 3.48 -8.18 10.04
C ASP A 108 4.00 -8.41 8.59
N ASP A 109 3.43 -7.74 7.58
CA ASP A 109 3.79 -7.85 6.16
C ASP A 109 4.36 -6.56 5.56
N ASN A 110 4.67 -5.56 6.40
CA ASN A 110 5.25 -4.29 5.99
C ASN A 110 4.51 -3.53 4.86
N ASP A 111 3.20 -3.77 4.65
CA ASP A 111 2.37 -3.15 3.58
C ASP A 111 1.97 -1.66 3.85
N GLY A 112 2.56 -1.06 4.89
CA GLY A 112 2.25 0.28 5.40
C GLY A 112 0.89 0.41 6.11
N ILE A 113 0.17 -0.69 6.39
CA ILE A 113 -1.15 -0.73 7.05
C ILE A 113 -1.13 -1.61 8.30
N LYS A 114 -0.58 -1.05 9.40
CA LYS A 114 -0.67 -1.64 10.76
C LYS A 114 -1.78 -2.66 11.02
N ASP A 115 -1.43 -3.85 11.48
CA ASP A 115 -2.29 -4.99 11.88
C ASP A 115 -3.62 -4.63 12.56
N ALA A 116 -3.57 -3.63 13.43
CA ALA A 116 -4.75 -3.20 14.17
C ALA A 116 -5.86 -2.67 13.23
N LYS A 117 -5.46 -2.16 12.06
CA LYS A 117 -6.28 -1.64 10.98
C LYS A 117 -6.37 -2.63 9.83
N ASP A 118 -5.31 -3.38 9.56
CA ASP A 118 -5.38 -4.47 8.61
C ASP A 118 -5.86 -5.76 9.27
N LYS A 119 -7.16 -6.05 9.12
CA LYS A 119 -7.71 -7.29 9.70
C LYS A 119 -7.83 -8.33 8.62
N ASN A 120 -7.12 -9.44 8.85
CA ASN A 120 -7.09 -10.64 8.02
C ASN A 120 -6.37 -10.47 6.66
N LYS A 121 -5.50 -9.45 6.52
CA LYS A 121 -4.63 -9.24 5.37
C LYS A 121 -3.22 -8.83 5.88
N GLN A 122 -2.82 -9.28 7.07
CA GLN A 122 -1.50 -9.02 7.68
C GLN A 122 -0.37 -9.82 7.00
N PHE A 123 -0.68 -10.35 5.82
CA PHE A 123 0.07 -11.35 5.06
C PHE A 123 -0.36 -11.20 3.58
N ASP A 124 -0.51 -9.95 3.14
CA ASP A 124 -0.99 -9.49 1.84
C ASP A 124 -0.13 -8.27 1.47
N HIS A 125 1.15 -8.56 1.18
CA HIS A 125 2.24 -7.59 1.10
C HIS A 125 1.96 -6.46 0.10
N ASP A 126 1.49 -6.80 -1.11
CA ASP A 126 1.07 -5.84 -2.14
C ASP A 126 -0.33 -5.23 -1.93
N ASN A 127 -1.04 -5.60 -0.86
CA ASN A 127 -2.38 -5.10 -0.54
C ASN A 127 -3.51 -5.40 -1.55
N ASP A 128 -3.31 -6.29 -2.54
CA ASP A 128 -4.28 -6.55 -3.62
C ASP A 128 -5.52 -7.34 -3.14
N GLY A 129 -5.46 -7.87 -1.92
CA GLY A 129 -6.54 -8.59 -1.26
C GLY A 129 -6.52 -10.09 -1.49
N LYS A 130 -5.47 -10.61 -2.13
CA LYS A 130 -5.06 -12.00 -1.98
C LYS A 130 -4.22 -12.06 -0.70
N ARG A 131 -3.31 -13.01 -0.63
CA ARG A 131 -2.53 -13.33 0.55
C ARG A 131 -1.32 -14.02 0.00
N ASP A 132 -0.16 -13.78 0.56
CA ASP A 132 1.10 -14.23 -0.04
C ASP A 132 1.13 -15.77 -0.18
N ASP A 133 0.47 -16.51 0.73
CA ASP A 133 0.31 -17.98 0.62
C ASP A 133 -0.45 -18.48 -0.64
N ARG A 134 -1.14 -17.56 -1.32
CA ARG A 134 -2.09 -17.77 -2.43
C ARG A 134 -1.93 -16.75 -3.55
N ASP A 135 -1.03 -15.79 -3.40
CA ASP A 135 -0.61 -14.96 -4.49
C ASP A 135 0.41 -15.72 -5.34
N ASP A 136 0.62 -15.21 -6.55
CA ASP A 136 1.74 -15.65 -7.37
C ASP A 136 2.63 -14.49 -7.81
N ASP A 137 2.53 -13.37 -7.10
CA ASP A 137 3.16 -12.05 -7.27
C ASP A 137 3.03 -11.25 -5.95
N ASP A 138 3.72 -11.67 -4.88
CA ASP A 138 3.49 -11.22 -3.50
C ASP A 138 3.75 -9.70 -3.29
N ASP A 139 4.71 -9.13 -4.01
CA ASP A 139 5.04 -7.70 -4.03
C ASP A 139 4.39 -6.93 -5.17
N GLY A 140 3.53 -7.58 -5.96
CA GLY A 140 2.80 -6.92 -7.03
C GLY A 140 3.67 -6.35 -8.14
N ASP A 141 4.96 -6.68 -8.21
CA ASP A 141 5.95 -6.02 -9.07
C ASP A 141 5.84 -6.41 -10.57
N GLY A 142 4.99 -7.40 -10.88
CA GLY A 142 4.77 -7.98 -12.22
C GLY A 142 5.61 -9.24 -12.51
N THR A 143 6.50 -9.63 -11.60
CA THR A 143 7.44 -10.75 -11.69
C THR A 143 7.14 -11.85 -10.67
N LYS A 144 6.23 -12.75 -11.04
CA LYS A 144 5.92 -13.97 -10.25
C LYS A 144 7.01 -14.51 -9.31
N ASP A 145 6.71 -14.71 -8.03
CA ASP A 145 7.63 -15.16 -6.95
C ASP A 145 8.46 -16.38 -7.34
N SER A 146 7.87 -17.29 -8.11
CA SER A 146 8.55 -18.50 -8.60
C SER A 146 9.77 -18.23 -9.51
N LYS A 147 9.87 -17.01 -10.02
CA LYS A 147 10.94 -16.48 -10.86
C LYS A 147 11.59 -15.26 -10.24
N ASP A 148 10.97 -14.67 -9.23
CA ASP A 148 11.55 -13.56 -8.51
C ASP A 148 12.74 -13.97 -7.64
N ALA A 149 13.76 -13.13 -7.64
CA ALA A 149 14.89 -13.24 -6.73
C ALA A 149 14.60 -12.56 -5.37
N TYR A 150 13.70 -11.59 -5.37
CA TYR A 150 13.26 -10.74 -4.27
C TYR A 150 11.72 -10.61 -4.31
N PRO A 151 10.94 -11.63 -3.90
CA PRO A 151 9.46 -11.59 -3.95
C PRO A 151 8.77 -10.63 -2.98
N PHE A 152 9.52 -9.68 -2.42
CA PHE A 152 9.09 -8.74 -1.39
C PHE A 152 9.92 -7.44 -1.59
N ASP A 153 10.04 -7.03 -2.86
CA ASP A 153 10.86 -5.92 -3.37
C ASP A 153 10.03 -5.17 -4.41
N HIS A 154 9.10 -4.34 -3.92
CA HIS A 154 8.02 -3.73 -4.70
C HIS A 154 8.56 -2.94 -5.91
N ASP A 155 9.61 -2.15 -5.70
CA ASP A 155 10.25 -1.30 -6.70
C ASP A 155 11.34 -2.00 -7.56
N ASN A 156 11.66 -3.28 -7.31
CA ASN A 156 12.75 -4.04 -7.96
C ASN A 156 14.19 -3.49 -7.81
N ASP A 157 14.47 -2.62 -6.85
CA ASP A 157 15.81 -2.02 -6.69
C ASP A 157 16.86 -3.03 -6.15
N LYS A 158 16.40 -4.23 -5.72
CA LYS A 158 17.14 -5.38 -5.13
C LYS A 158 17.44 -5.19 -3.65
N SER A 159 16.76 -4.27 -3.01
CA SER A 159 16.58 -4.21 -1.59
C SER A 159 15.44 -5.17 -1.24
N ARG A 160 14.78 -4.96 -0.14
CA ARG A 160 13.55 -5.66 0.23
C ARG A 160 12.85 -4.65 1.08
N ASP A 161 11.54 -4.61 1.01
CA ASP A 161 10.77 -3.54 1.66
C ASP A 161 11.02 -3.53 3.19
N ASP A 162 11.34 -4.69 3.80
CA ASP A 162 11.78 -4.81 5.22
C ASP A 162 13.03 -4.00 5.60
N ARG A 163 13.78 -3.54 4.60
CA ARG A 163 15.10 -2.89 4.71
C ARG A 163 15.26 -1.71 3.79
N ASP A 164 14.38 -1.55 2.82
CA ASP A 164 14.30 -0.31 2.11
C ASP A 164 13.85 0.80 3.05
N THR A 165 14.16 2.00 2.64
CA THR A 165 13.68 3.21 3.29
C THR A 165 12.82 4.04 2.36
N ASP A 166 12.53 3.52 1.16
CA ASP A 166 11.78 4.09 0.04
C ASP A 166 11.20 2.94 -0.81
N ASP A 167 10.25 2.18 -0.26
CA ASP A 167 9.76 0.89 -0.81
C ASP A 167 9.19 0.97 -2.25
N ASP A 168 8.77 2.16 -2.69
CA ASP A 168 8.22 2.45 -4.03
C ASP A 168 9.10 3.41 -4.85
N ASN A 169 10.28 3.80 -4.35
CA ASN A 169 11.20 4.76 -4.99
C ASN A 169 10.57 6.09 -5.47
N ASP A 170 9.44 6.52 -4.90
CA ASP A 170 8.78 7.78 -5.26
C ASP A 170 9.54 9.06 -4.76
N GLY A 171 10.70 8.85 -4.13
CA GLY A 171 11.56 9.87 -3.53
C GLY A 171 11.13 10.35 -2.13
N VAL A 172 10.12 9.72 -1.51
CA VAL A 172 9.54 10.06 -0.22
C VAL A 172 9.62 8.88 0.75
N ARG A 173 10.76 8.74 1.43
CA ARG A 173 10.95 7.71 2.48
C ARG A 173 9.71 7.27 3.27
N ASP A 174 9.46 5.97 3.39
CA ASP A 174 8.29 5.32 4.04
C ASP A 174 7.98 5.90 5.43
N SER A 175 9.02 6.23 6.20
CA SER A 175 8.87 6.82 7.54
C SER A 175 8.11 8.17 7.55
N SER A 176 8.09 8.85 6.41
CA SER A 176 7.38 10.10 6.13
C SER A 176 6.30 9.92 5.08
N ASP A 177 6.31 8.80 4.36
CA ASP A 177 5.27 8.44 3.43
C ASP A 177 3.96 8.03 4.11
N ARG A 178 2.87 8.39 3.44
CA ARG A 178 1.53 7.99 3.81
C ARG A 178 1.11 6.66 3.16
N TYR A 179 1.65 6.37 2.00
CA TYR A 179 1.40 5.23 1.13
C TYR A 179 2.76 4.76 0.57
N PRO A 180 3.53 3.94 1.31
CA PRO A 180 4.85 3.46 0.87
C PRO A 180 4.86 2.50 -0.34
N PHE A 181 3.75 2.45 -1.07
CA PHE A 181 3.50 1.52 -2.17
C PHE A 181 2.58 2.27 -3.16
N ASP A 182 3.02 3.47 -3.53
CA ASP A 182 2.35 4.52 -4.30
C ASP A 182 3.40 5.13 -5.24
N HIS A 183 3.76 4.38 -6.28
CA HIS A 183 4.96 4.60 -7.10
C HIS A 183 5.00 6.00 -7.75
N ASP A 184 3.84 6.50 -8.19
CA ASP A 184 3.66 7.86 -8.73
C ASP A 184 3.39 8.96 -7.67
N ASN A 185 3.13 8.58 -6.41
CA ASN A 185 2.74 9.47 -5.31
C ASN A 185 1.43 10.27 -5.53
N ASP A 186 0.50 9.82 -6.36
CA ASP A 186 -0.78 10.50 -6.60
C ASP A 186 -1.73 10.41 -5.37
N GLY A 187 -1.40 9.53 -4.42
CA GLY A 187 -2.13 9.25 -3.20
C GLY A 187 -3.08 8.05 -3.27
N VAL A 188 -2.94 7.18 -4.26
CA VAL A 188 -3.75 6.01 -4.58
C VAL A 188 -2.89 4.78 -4.86
N ARG A 189 -2.13 4.30 -3.86
CA ARG A 189 -1.51 2.94 -3.82
C ARG A 189 -1.74 2.02 -5.02
N ASP A 190 -0.66 1.58 -5.65
CA ASP A 190 -0.59 0.71 -6.84
C ASP A 190 -1.66 -0.40 -6.87
N SER A 191 -1.83 -1.12 -5.76
CA SER A 191 -2.88 -2.14 -5.56
C SER A 191 -4.33 -1.71 -5.93
N ARG A 192 -4.57 -0.41 -6.07
CA ARG A 192 -5.84 0.24 -6.39
C ARG A 192 -5.71 1.32 -7.45
N ASP A 193 -4.51 1.62 -7.91
CA ASP A 193 -4.34 2.43 -9.10
C ASP A 193 -4.70 1.62 -10.35
N SER A 194 -4.93 2.34 -11.42
CA SER A 194 -5.03 1.82 -12.77
C SER A 194 -3.90 2.28 -13.67
N ASP A 195 -3.05 3.20 -13.19
CA ASP A 195 -1.81 3.73 -13.77
C ASP A 195 -0.79 3.88 -12.62
N ASP A 196 -0.01 2.85 -12.31
CA ASP A 196 0.89 2.83 -11.14
C ASP A 196 2.02 3.89 -11.24
N ASP A 197 2.45 4.27 -12.44
CA ASP A 197 3.52 5.24 -12.74
C ASP A 197 3.03 6.50 -13.46
N ASN A 198 1.71 6.65 -13.64
CA ASN A 198 1.07 7.80 -14.28
C ASN A 198 1.62 8.18 -15.68
N ASP A 199 2.16 7.22 -16.42
CA ASP A 199 2.72 7.38 -17.78
C ASP A 199 1.64 7.58 -18.89
N GLY A 200 0.37 7.60 -18.49
CA GLY A 200 -0.80 7.69 -19.37
C GLY A 200 -1.29 6.36 -19.97
N VAL A 201 -0.69 5.22 -19.61
CA VAL A 201 -0.93 3.88 -20.16
C VAL A 201 -1.31 2.88 -19.07
N ASN A 202 -2.58 2.90 -18.66
CA ASN A 202 -3.15 1.88 -17.76
C ASN A 202 -2.43 0.50 -17.66
N ASP A 203 -2.05 0.04 -16.45
CA ASP A 203 -1.23 -1.16 -16.21
C ASP A 203 -1.81 -2.45 -16.83
N THR A 204 -3.14 -2.52 -16.97
CA THR A 204 -3.77 -3.67 -17.64
C THR A 204 -3.39 -3.83 -19.12
N THR A 205 -2.88 -2.77 -19.73
CA THR A 205 -2.43 -2.68 -21.12
C THR A 205 -0.96 -2.44 -21.27
N ASP A 206 -0.33 -1.81 -20.29
CA ASP A 206 1.09 -1.49 -20.31
C ASP A 206 2.00 -2.73 -20.10
N GLY A 207 1.57 -3.65 -19.25
CA GLY A 207 2.03 -5.04 -19.29
C GLY A 207 3.17 -5.37 -18.34
N ALA A 208 4.39 -4.86 -18.52
CA ALA A 208 5.49 -5.10 -17.58
C ALA A 208 6.33 -3.84 -17.32
N LYS A 209 5.78 -2.69 -17.70
CA LYS A 209 6.39 -1.37 -17.67
C LYS A 209 5.53 -0.45 -16.78
N LYS A 210 4.86 -1.01 -15.77
CA LYS A 210 4.00 -0.27 -14.84
C LYS A 210 4.77 0.64 -13.87
N TYR A 211 6.06 0.81 -14.16
CA TYR A 211 7.15 1.46 -13.41
C TYR A 211 8.17 1.91 -14.47
N ASP A 212 7.71 2.70 -15.44
CA ASP A 212 8.41 3.18 -16.66
C ASP A 212 7.83 4.57 -16.97
N HIS A 213 8.13 5.56 -16.10
CA HIS A 213 7.45 6.86 -16.06
C HIS A 213 7.52 7.63 -17.39
N ASP A 214 8.66 7.59 -18.08
CA ASP A 214 8.89 8.21 -19.39
C ASP A 214 8.41 7.38 -20.59
N ASN A 215 7.98 6.14 -20.35
CA ASN A 215 7.54 5.19 -21.36
C ASN A 215 8.61 4.69 -22.36
N ASP A 216 9.92 4.93 -22.15
CA ASP A 216 11.03 4.60 -23.05
C ASP A 216 11.23 3.06 -23.23
N GLY A 217 10.65 2.27 -22.32
CA GLY A 217 10.71 0.81 -22.32
C GLY A 217 11.79 0.18 -21.45
N THR A 218 12.44 0.99 -20.66
CA THR A 218 13.28 0.69 -19.52
C THR A 218 12.47 0.98 -18.26
N ARG A 219 12.62 0.14 -17.24
CA ARG A 219 11.90 0.39 -15.98
C ARG A 219 12.76 1.27 -15.12
N ASP A 220 12.14 2.10 -14.29
CA ASP A 220 12.81 3.04 -13.38
C ASP A 220 13.91 2.37 -12.54
N ASP A 221 13.71 1.12 -12.07
CA ASP A 221 14.72 0.33 -11.33
C ASP A 221 16.05 0.07 -12.10
N ARG A 222 16.05 0.37 -13.40
CA ARG A 222 17.14 0.20 -14.36
C ARG A 222 17.36 1.41 -15.25
N ASP A 223 16.46 2.38 -15.25
CA ASP A 223 16.71 3.66 -15.87
C ASP A 223 17.70 4.47 -15.01
N THR A 224 18.19 5.54 -15.58
CA THR A 224 19.06 6.51 -14.96
C THR A 224 18.54 7.92 -15.14
N ASP A 225 17.40 8.11 -15.80
CA ASP A 225 16.77 9.38 -16.18
C ASP A 225 15.24 9.12 -16.29
N ASP A 226 14.58 8.82 -15.16
CA ASP A 226 13.21 8.25 -15.11
C ASP A 226 12.12 9.14 -15.76
N ASP A 227 12.38 10.43 -15.93
CA ASP A 227 11.49 11.40 -16.56
C ASP A 227 12.06 11.98 -17.87
N ASP A 228 13.16 11.42 -18.39
CA ASP A 228 13.80 11.80 -19.65
C ASP A 228 14.10 13.32 -19.83
N ASP A 229 14.18 14.09 -18.74
CA ASP A 229 14.48 15.54 -18.78
C ASP A 229 15.95 15.83 -19.19
N GLY A 230 16.77 14.78 -19.14
CA GLY A 230 18.18 14.77 -19.44
C GLY A 230 19.11 14.92 -18.23
N LEU A 231 18.62 14.88 -17.00
CA LEU A 231 19.36 14.90 -15.75
C LEU A 231 19.28 13.54 -15.07
N GLU A 232 20.44 12.88 -14.93
CA GLU A 232 20.48 11.57 -14.28
C GLU A 232 19.84 11.63 -12.87
N ASP A 233 19.02 10.65 -12.45
CA ASP A 233 18.23 10.69 -11.19
C ASP A 233 19.09 10.97 -9.94
N ASP A 234 20.35 10.54 -9.96
CA ASP A 234 21.29 10.77 -8.85
C ASP A 234 21.84 12.21 -8.77
N GLU A 235 21.65 12.99 -9.83
CA GLU A 235 21.89 14.43 -9.95
C GLU A 235 20.60 15.26 -9.98
N ASP A 236 19.42 14.64 -10.07
CA ASP A 236 18.11 15.29 -10.05
C ASP A 236 17.53 15.49 -8.63
N ASP A 237 16.93 16.66 -8.38
CA ASP A 237 16.20 16.95 -7.14
C ASP A 237 14.70 16.55 -7.23
N ASN A 238 14.16 16.36 -8.45
CA ASN A 238 12.81 15.90 -8.81
C ASN A 238 12.89 14.96 -10.05
N PRO A 239 13.23 13.67 -9.91
CA PRO A 239 13.38 12.73 -11.03
C PRO A 239 12.06 12.29 -11.70
N PHE A 240 10.98 13.05 -11.50
CA PHE A 240 9.61 12.78 -11.97
C PHE A 240 8.92 14.13 -12.28
N ASP A 241 9.66 15.08 -12.87
CA ASP A 241 9.30 16.48 -13.16
C ASP A 241 9.87 16.84 -14.54
N PHE A 242 9.25 16.27 -15.59
CA PHE A 242 9.71 16.28 -16.98
C PHE A 242 10.15 17.68 -17.45
N ASP A 243 9.34 18.72 -17.19
CA ASP A 243 9.64 20.09 -17.64
C ASP A 243 10.48 20.93 -16.65
N ASN A 244 10.84 20.37 -15.49
CA ASN A 244 11.59 21.01 -14.41
C ASN A 244 10.95 22.30 -13.85
N ASP A 245 9.62 22.45 -13.87
CA ASP A 245 8.96 23.63 -13.31
C ASP A 245 8.84 23.61 -11.77
N GLY A 246 9.12 22.44 -11.17
CA GLY A 246 9.04 22.18 -9.74
C GLY A 246 7.69 21.62 -9.29
N SER A 247 6.89 21.14 -10.23
CA SER A 247 5.68 20.35 -10.04
C SER A 247 6.00 18.96 -10.59
N ARG A 248 5.73 17.92 -9.81
CA ARG A 248 5.89 16.55 -10.32
C ARG A 248 4.75 16.25 -11.28
N ASP A 249 5.00 15.37 -12.24
CA ASP A 249 4.07 15.02 -13.31
C ASP A 249 2.75 14.44 -12.73
N ASP A 250 2.81 13.68 -11.62
CA ASP A 250 1.63 13.21 -10.86
C ASP A 250 0.66 14.33 -10.38
N ARG A 251 1.14 15.58 -10.39
CA ARG A 251 0.47 16.77 -9.85
C ARG A 251 0.53 17.96 -10.79
N ASP A 252 1.13 17.83 -11.97
CA ASP A 252 0.96 18.79 -13.04
C ASP A 252 -0.25 18.39 -13.90
N ASP A 253 -0.80 19.36 -14.63
CA ASP A 253 -1.86 19.08 -15.60
C ASP A 253 -1.34 19.40 -17.03
N ASP A 254 -0.03 19.62 -17.22
CA ASP A 254 0.67 20.12 -18.43
C ASP A 254 2.17 19.71 -18.30
N ASP A 255 2.44 18.40 -18.27
CA ASP A 255 3.72 17.78 -17.85
C ASP A 255 4.93 18.23 -18.70
N ASP A 256 4.70 18.54 -19.97
CA ASP A 256 5.71 19.10 -20.88
C ASP A 256 5.65 20.63 -21.03
N ASN A 257 4.64 21.30 -20.46
CA ASN A 257 4.45 22.76 -20.53
C ASN A 257 4.40 23.34 -21.95
N ASP A 258 3.89 22.56 -22.91
CA ASP A 258 3.58 22.99 -24.27
C ASP A 258 2.32 23.90 -24.32
N GLY A 259 1.50 23.84 -23.26
CA GLY A 259 0.27 24.59 -23.05
C GLY A 259 -1.02 23.89 -23.46
N LEU A 260 -1.01 22.57 -23.61
CA LEU A 260 -2.15 21.64 -23.63
C LEU A 260 -2.28 21.00 -22.24
N ASP A 261 -3.52 20.76 -21.81
CA ASP A 261 -3.69 20.00 -20.56
C ASP A 261 -3.49 18.50 -20.92
N ASP A 262 -2.89 17.66 -20.09
CA ASP A 262 -2.55 16.25 -20.42
C ASP A 262 -3.79 15.43 -20.85
N ASP A 263 -4.96 15.77 -20.30
CA ASP A 263 -6.24 15.12 -20.66
C ASP A 263 -6.74 15.47 -22.08
N GLU A 264 -6.15 16.49 -22.68
CA GLU A 264 -6.33 16.95 -24.06
C GLU A 264 -5.08 16.72 -24.94
N ASP A 265 -3.97 16.24 -24.37
CA ASP A 265 -2.74 15.87 -25.08
C ASP A 265 -2.74 14.38 -25.49
N ASP A 266 -2.27 14.10 -26.71
CA ASP A 266 -2.05 12.72 -27.16
C ASP A 266 -0.65 12.22 -26.75
N ASN A 267 0.31 13.12 -26.44
CA ASN A 267 1.68 12.86 -26.00
C ASN A 267 2.06 13.83 -24.84
N PRO A 268 1.72 13.54 -23.58
CA PRO A 268 1.95 14.45 -22.43
C PRO A 268 3.43 14.76 -22.10
N PHE A 269 4.36 13.95 -22.62
CA PHE A 269 5.80 14.07 -22.40
C PHE A 269 6.53 14.45 -23.71
N ASP A 270 5.93 15.29 -24.57
CA ASP A 270 6.43 15.68 -25.91
C ASP A 270 6.35 17.20 -26.10
N PHE A 271 7.34 17.91 -25.53
CA PHE A 271 7.41 19.37 -25.49
C PHE A 271 7.21 20.05 -26.86
N ASP A 272 7.62 19.38 -27.95
CA ASP A 272 7.66 19.96 -29.28
C ASP A 272 6.53 19.47 -30.22
N ASN A 273 5.76 18.47 -29.77
CA ASN A 273 4.62 17.85 -30.42
C ASN A 273 4.96 17.26 -31.80
N ASP A 274 6.11 16.62 -31.94
CA ASP A 274 6.57 16.04 -33.20
C ASP A 274 6.29 14.54 -33.37
N ASP A 275 5.71 13.90 -32.35
CA ASP A 275 5.44 12.47 -32.25
C ASP A 275 6.72 11.59 -32.15
N LEU A 276 7.84 12.14 -31.68
CA LEU A 276 9.06 11.42 -31.29
C LEU A 276 9.28 11.59 -29.79
N ASP A 277 9.77 10.54 -29.13
CA ASP A 277 10.19 10.63 -27.73
C ASP A 277 11.41 11.58 -27.65
N ASP A 278 11.52 12.39 -26.59
CA ASP A 278 12.57 13.41 -26.44
C ASP A 278 13.99 12.79 -26.29
N ASP A 279 14.10 11.52 -25.91
CA ASP A 279 15.35 10.73 -25.98
C ASP A 279 15.75 10.40 -27.43
N GLU A 280 14.76 10.20 -28.30
CA GLU A 280 14.88 9.97 -29.72
C GLU A 280 14.95 11.28 -30.51
N ASP A 281 14.53 12.45 -30.00
CA ASP A 281 14.75 13.78 -30.58
C ASP A 281 15.12 14.85 -29.52
N SER A 282 16.30 14.69 -28.91
CA SER A 282 16.80 15.60 -27.85
C SER A 282 16.98 17.07 -28.26
N ASP A 283 16.75 17.35 -29.55
CA ASP A 283 16.91 18.61 -30.23
C ASP A 283 15.55 19.31 -30.42
N GLY A 284 14.44 18.57 -30.37
CA GLY A 284 13.07 18.99 -30.65
C GLY A 284 12.96 19.66 -32.02
N ASP A 285 13.49 19.01 -33.06
CA ASP A 285 13.47 19.55 -34.44
C ASP A 285 12.75 18.71 -35.49
N GLY A 286 12.09 17.61 -35.09
CA GLY A 286 11.40 16.69 -35.98
C GLY A 286 12.31 15.65 -36.61
N ALA A 287 13.51 15.44 -36.08
CA ALA A 287 14.51 14.55 -36.64
C ALA A 287 15.14 13.68 -35.55
N PRO A 288 14.97 12.35 -35.64
CA PRO A 288 15.52 11.46 -34.63
C PRO A 288 17.04 11.61 -34.48
N ASP A 289 17.54 11.54 -33.26
CA ASP A 289 18.92 11.69 -32.82
C ASP A 289 19.88 10.77 -33.61
N ASP A 290 19.42 9.58 -33.99
CA ASP A 290 20.19 8.62 -34.80
C ASP A 290 20.32 9.02 -36.29
N GLU A 291 19.43 9.90 -36.77
CA GLU A 291 19.41 10.51 -38.10
C GLU A 291 19.81 12.00 -38.09
N ASP A 292 19.89 12.66 -36.93
CA ASP A 292 20.25 14.07 -36.80
C ASP A 292 21.75 14.31 -36.51
N ALA A 293 22.28 15.32 -37.19
CA ALA A 293 23.67 15.72 -37.05
C ALA A 293 23.87 16.80 -35.97
N ASN A 294 22.79 17.34 -35.39
CA ASN A 294 22.80 18.40 -34.40
C ASN A 294 22.24 18.03 -33.02
N ALA A 295 21.46 16.94 -32.88
CA ALA A 295 21.03 16.17 -31.70
C ALA A 295 21.33 16.82 -30.33
N LEU A 296 22.61 17.08 -30.06
CA LEU A 296 23.10 17.68 -28.81
C LEU A 296 23.01 19.22 -28.72
N ASN A 297 22.25 19.92 -29.57
CA ASN A 297 22.27 21.39 -29.63
C ASN A 297 21.11 22.10 -28.92
N SER A 298 20.13 21.39 -28.34
CA SER A 298 18.91 22.03 -27.82
C SER A 298 18.56 21.77 -26.36
N ARG A 299 19.49 21.55 -25.43
CA ARG A 299 19.10 21.71 -24.00
C ARG A 299 18.75 23.17 -23.69
N ILE A 300 17.45 23.51 -23.72
CA ILE A 300 16.88 24.76 -23.21
C ILE A 300 16.41 24.51 -21.77
N ARG A 301 17.36 24.63 -20.84
CA ARG A 301 17.29 25.38 -19.57
C ARG A 301 15.95 25.70 -18.90
#